data_AF-A0A2K9LJ94-F1
#
_entry.id   AF-A0A2K9LJ94-F1
#
_cell.length_a   1.000
_cell.length_b   1.000
_cell.length_c   1.000
_cell.angle_alpha   90.00
_cell.angle_beta   90.00
_cell.angle_gamma   90.00
#
_symmetry.space_group_name_H-M   'P 1'
#
loop_
_entity.id
_entity.type
_entity.pdbx_description
1 polymer ?
#
loop_
_entity_poly.entity_id
_entity_poly.type
_entity_poly.pdbx_seq_one_letter_code
_entity_poly.pdbx_strand_id
1 'polypeptide(L)'
;MRPPASLAIELIMKAHRPVSSIRGFTLVELVISISLMGVVAVLVSTMLGNQMLGYVATARRADLVARTDMAIQMMARDLRAAVPYSVRVSGGTAIEWVPVLDWGRYRKRADSTAADPVAAASATVDFSSLDSVFDVLHPGIMPTMPAGARIVMGNTASMAAAGINLYGGLGTGALVPAGSHVITPTSVSPAVSSNQITLTPAFQFALGSAAGRFYLVNNAASYLCSGGSITRYDGYTIQSAQPTSAPSGSSSALLLDGVASCQFGYTAIDATFGMLTITVQVTDSGESVTLTRSITIENRS
;
A
#
# COMPACT_ATOMS: atom_id res chain seq x y z
N MET A 1 13.64 87.00 82.01
CA MET A 1 13.77 86.44 80.64
C MET A 1 15.26 86.35 80.32
N ARG A 2 15.79 85.11 80.23
CA ARG A 2 17.21 84.73 80.06
C ARG A 2 17.64 84.80 78.56
N PRO A 3 18.95 84.71 78.24
CA PRO A 3 19.63 85.30 77.06
C PRO A 3 19.98 84.26 75.95
N PRO A 4 21.16 84.30 75.28
CA PRO A 4 21.42 84.71 73.89
C PRO A 4 21.78 83.53 72.94
N ALA A 5 21.90 83.76 71.61
CA ALA A 5 22.72 82.90 70.74
C ALA A 5 23.09 83.55 69.39
N SER A 6 24.40 83.64 69.17
CA SER A 6 25.11 83.81 67.89
C SER A 6 24.79 82.66 66.93
N LEU A 7 24.78 82.88 65.61
CA LEU A 7 25.37 81.92 64.66
C LEU A 7 25.58 82.47 63.25
N ALA A 8 26.72 82.07 62.69
CA ALA A 8 27.35 82.51 61.47
C ALA A 8 26.55 82.17 60.20
N ILE A 9 26.70 83.02 59.18
CA ILE A 9 26.25 82.74 57.82
C ILE A 9 27.29 81.80 57.19
N GLU A 10 26.94 80.52 57.13
CA GLU A 10 27.73 79.47 56.49
C GLU A 10 27.48 79.44 54.98
N LEU A 11 28.56 79.42 54.23
CA LEU A 11 28.64 79.40 52.78
C LEU A 11 28.16 78.04 52.23
N ILE A 12 27.01 77.98 51.54
CA ILE A 12 26.63 76.78 50.78
C ILE A 12 27.17 76.91 49.35
N MET A 13 28.41 76.46 49.15
CA MET A 13 28.95 76.13 47.84
C MET A 13 28.19 74.91 47.27
N LYS A 14 27.35 75.12 46.27
CA LYS A 14 26.72 74.03 45.50
C LYS A 14 27.72 73.48 44.50
N ALA A 15 28.48 72.47 44.91
CA ALA A 15 29.42 71.74 44.06
C ALA A 15 28.68 71.15 42.85
N HIS A 16 29.00 71.66 41.65
CA HIS A 16 28.59 71.04 40.40
C HIS A 16 29.32 69.69 40.29
N ARG A 17 28.56 68.59 40.26
CA ARG A 17 29.12 67.28 39.90
C ARG A 17 29.70 67.39 38.49
N PRO A 18 30.99 67.07 38.26
CA PRO A 18 31.53 67.09 36.92
C PRO A 18 30.78 66.06 36.07
N VAL A 19 30.23 66.52 34.95
CA VAL A 19 29.76 65.66 33.87
C VAL A 19 30.95 64.81 33.44
N SER A 20 30.80 63.48 33.45
CA SER A 20 31.84 62.59 32.95
C SER A 20 32.18 62.98 31.52
N SER A 21 33.41 63.42 31.28
CA SER A 21 33.92 63.65 29.93
C SER A 21 33.74 62.36 29.13
N ILE A 22 32.90 62.43 28.09
CA ILE A 22 32.79 61.38 27.09
C ILE A 22 34.13 61.39 26.36
N ARG A 23 34.99 60.43 26.69
CA ARG A 23 36.22 60.19 25.92
C ARG A 23 35.80 59.75 24.52
N GLY A 24 36.16 60.55 23.51
CA GLY A 24 35.96 60.19 22.11
C GLY A 24 36.83 59.00 21.70
N PHE A 25 36.33 58.21 20.75
CA PHE A 25 37.04 57.08 20.17
C PHE A 25 38.20 57.53 19.28
N THR A 26 39.30 56.77 19.26
CA THR A 26 40.41 57.05 18.35
C THR A 26 40.13 56.50 16.94
N LEU A 27 40.75 57.08 15.91
CA LEU A 27 40.61 56.59 14.53
C LEU A 27 41.06 55.12 14.40
N VAL A 28 42.11 54.74 15.14
CA VAL A 28 42.61 53.36 15.18
C VAL A 28 41.57 52.40 15.77
N GLU A 29 40.92 52.79 16.86
CA GLU A 29 39.87 52.00 17.51
C GLU A 29 38.64 51.83 16.61
N LEU A 30 38.28 52.88 15.87
CA LEU A 30 37.22 52.81 14.86
C LEU A 30 37.60 51.80 13.77
N VAL A 31 38.78 51.93 13.15
CA VAL A 31 39.23 51.05 12.05
C VAL A 31 39.27 49.58 12.48
N ILE A 32 39.84 49.30 13.66
CA ILE A 32 39.88 47.93 14.20
C ILE A 32 38.46 47.39 14.41
N SER A 33 37.54 48.19 14.96
CA SER A 33 36.15 47.78 15.19
C SER A 33 35.42 47.39 13.89
N ILE A 34 35.44 48.24 12.86
CA ILE A 34 34.76 47.93 11.58
C ILE A 34 35.38 46.71 10.91
N SER A 35 36.71 46.55 11.01
CA SER A 35 37.40 45.37 10.46
C SER A 35 36.99 44.07 11.15
N LEU A 36 36.90 44.07 12.48
CA LEU A 36 36.47 42.90 13.25
C LEU A 36 35.00 42.60 13.02
N MET A 37 34.13 43.62 12.98
CA MET A 37 32.72 43.45 12.63
C MET A 37 32.55 42.84 11.23
N GLY A 38 33.36 43.25 10.25
CA GLY A 38 33.35 42.67 8.91
C GLY A 38 33.67 41.18 8.91
N VAL A 39 34.74 40.77 9.61
CA VAL A 39 35.12 39.35 9.72
C VAL A 39 34.03 38.53 10.40
N VAL A 40 33.46 39.02 11.50
CA VAL A 40 32.39 38.34 12.25
C VAL A 40 31.11 38.26 11.41
N ALA A 41 30.73 39.32 10.70
CA ALA A 41 29.53 39.34 9.88
C ALA A 41 29.57 38.28 8.76
N VAL A 42 30.72 38.12 8.09
CA VAL A 42 30.90 37.07 7.06
C VAL A 42 30.78 35.68 7.68
N LEU A 43 31.40 35.47 8.85
CA LEU A 43 31.35 34.18 9.55
C LEU A 43 29.91 33.81 9.94
N VAL A 44 29.18 34.74 10.54
CA VAL A 44 27.77 34.54 10.94
C VAL A 44 26.88 34.31 9.72
N SER A 45 27.07 35.08 8.63
CA SER A 45 26.27 34.94 7.42
C SER A 45 26.43 33.57 6.75
N THR A 46 27.66 33.05 6.68
CA THR A 46 27.93 31.73 6.08
C THR A 46 27.38 30.59 6.93
N MET A 47 27.51 30.69 8.26
CA MET A 47 26.92 29.72 9.19
C MET A 47 25.41 29.66 9.09
N LEU A 48 24.73 30.81 9.10
CA LEU A 48 23.27 30.89 8.97
C LEU A 48 22.80 30.34 7.62
N GLY A 49 23.48 30.70 6.53
CA GLY A 49 23.16 30.17 5.20
C GLY A 49 23.25 28.64 5.15
N ASN A 50 24.32 28.07 5.70
CA ASN A 50 24.51 26.62 5.74
C ASN A 50 23.47 25.91 6.61
N GLN A 51 23.07 26.50 7.75
CA GLN A 51 22.02 25.95 8.62
C GLN A 51 20.66 25.93 7.91
N MET A 52 20.31 27.00 7.21
CA MET A 52 19.06 27.07 6.44
C MET A 52 19.04 26.05 5.29
N LEU A 53 20.14 25.91 4.54
CA LEU A 53 20.27 24.90 3.49
C LEU A 53 20.17 23.48 4.05
N GLY A 54 20.78 23.21 5.20
CA GLY A 54 20.68 21.93 5.89
C GLY A 54 19.26 21.60 6.34
N TYR A 55 18.52 22.60 6.84
CA TYR A 55 17.11 22.43 7.20
C TYR A 55 16.24 22.10 5.98
N VAL A 56 16.40 22.83 4.88
CA VAL A 56 15.65 22.59 3.63
C VAL A 56 15.95 21.21 3.05
N ALA A 57 17.22 20.79 3.03
CA ALA A 57 17.61 19.45 2.58
C ALA A 57 16.97 18.36 3.45
N THR A 58 16.98 18.54 4.78
CA THR A 58 16.34 17.59 5.71
C THR A 58 14.83 17.50 5.49
N ALA A 59 14.16 18.64 5.29
CA ALA A 59 12.73 18.69 5.02
C ALA A 59 12.38 18.00 3.69
N ARG A 60 13.17 18.22 2.62
CA ARG A 60 12.99 17.56 1.33
C ARG A 60 13.15 16.05 1.42
N ARG A 61 14.20 15.58 2.10
CA ARG A 61 14.41 14.15 2.36
C ARG A 61 13.24 13.52 3.08
N ALA A 62 12.71 14.20 4.10
CA ALA A 62 11.58 13.71 4.88
C ALA A 62 10.31 13.57 4.02
N ASP A 63 10.04 14.54 3.14
CA ASP A 63 8.91 14.48 2.20
C ASP A 63 9.06 13.32 1.21
N LEU A 64 10.25 13.14 0.61
CA LEU A 64 10.56 12.02 -0.29
C LEU A 64 10.34 10.66 0.39
N VAL A 65 10.85 10.49 1.61
CA VAL A 65 10.64 9.26 2.40
C VAL A 65 9.16 9.05 2.68
N ALA A 66 8.44 10.09 3.12
CA ALA A 66 7.03 9.99 3.49
C ALA A 66 6.13 9.59 2.32
N ARG A 67 6.29 10.23 1.15
CA ARG A 67 5.51 9.90 -0.06
C ARG A 67 5.81 8.49 -0.57
N THR A 68 7.08 8.10 -0.58
CA THR A 68 7.49 6.76 -1.00
C THR A 68 6.96 5.68 -0.05
N ASP A 69 7.02 5.89 1.27
CA ASP A 69 6.47 4.93 2.23
C ASP A 69 4.94 4.84 2.13
N MET A 70 4.24 5.95 1.98
CA MET A 70 2.78 5.95 1.76
C MET A 70 2.38 5.15 0.52
N ALA A 71 3.10 5.32 -0.59
CA ALA A 71 2.90 4.55 -1.81
C ALA A 71 3.11 3.04 -1.58
N ILE A 72 4.23 2.66 -0.96
CA ILE A 72 4.51 1.25 -0.63
C ILE A 72 3.45 0.67 0.31
N GLN A 73 3.00 1.43 1.31
CA GLN A 73 1.95 0.99 2.22
C GLN A 73 0.61 0.80 1.51
N MET A 74 0.28 1.65 0.53
CA MET A 74 -0.93 1.49 -0.28
C MET A 74 -0.86 0.22 -1.13
N MET A 75 0.25 -0.01 -1.84
CA MET A 75 0.46 -1.27 -2.56
C MET A 75 0.37 -2.48 -1.64
N ALA A 76 0.96 -2.40 -0.44
CA ALA A 76 0.93 -3.47 0.54
C ALA A 76 -0.49 -3.74 1.07
N ARG A 77 -1.35 -2.73 1.17
CA ARG A 77 -2.76 -2.91 1.56
C ARG A 77 -3.54 -3.62 0.45
N ASP A 78 -3.38 -3.18 -0.79
CA ASP A 78 -4.04 -3.79 -1.95
C ASP A 78 -3.67 -5.27 -2.11
N LEU A 79 -2.37 -5.58 -2.03
CA LEU A 79 -1.86 -6.93 -2.27
C LEU A 79 -2.16 -7.90 -1.12
N ARG A 80 -2.42 -7.41 0.10
CA ARG A 80 -2.93 -8.26 1.19
C ARG A 80 -4.35 -8.74 0.96
N ALA A 81 -5.14 -8.03 0.15
CA ALA A 81 -6.49 -8.43 -0.25
C ALA A 81 -6.50 -9.20 -1.58
N ALA A 82 -5.36 -9.75 -2.01
CA ALA A 82 -5.27 -10.58 -3.20
C ALA A 82 -5.87 -11.97 -2.95
N VAL A 83 -6.47 -12.55 -3.98
CA VAL A 83 -6.84 -13.96 -3.98
C VAL A 83 -5.56 -14.79 -3.79
N PRO A 84 -5.58 -15.85 -2.95
CA PRO A 84 -4.45 -16.77 -2.80
C PRO A 84 -3.84 -17.18 -4.14
N TYR A 85 -2.50 -17.14 -4.26
CA TYR A 85 -1.78 -17.48 -5.50
C TYR A 85 -2.17 -16.66 -6.74
N SER A 86 -2.74 -15.47 -6.59
CA SER A 86 -3.00 -14.55 -7.72
C SER A 86 -1.88 -13.53 -7.93
N VAL A 87 -1.00 -13.28 -6.95
CA VAL A 87 0.07 -12.29 -7.13
C VAL A 87 1.11 -12.83 -8.11
N ARG A 88 1.41 -12.06 -9.17
CA ARG A 88 2.47 -12.36 -10.14
C ARG A 88 3.23 -11.10 -10.57
N VAL A 89 4.50 -11.28 -10.88
CA VAL A 89 5.39 -10.19 -11.30
C VAL A 89 5.98 -10.51 -12.67
N SER A 90 6.03 -9.51 -13.55
CA SER A 90 6.67 -9.59 -14.86
C SER A 90 7.72 -8.49 -15.01
N GLY A 91 8.91 -8.85 -15.47
CA GLY A 91 10.02 -7.93 -15.73
C GLY A 91 10.54 -7.15 -14.52
N GLY A 92 10.06 -7.43 -13.31
CA GLY A 92 10.38 -6.67 -12.10
C GLY A 92 9.69 -5.30 -12.01
N THR A 93 8.93 -4.88 -13.01
CA THR A 93 8.31 -3.53 -13.07
C THR A 93 6.78 -3.58 -13.18
N ALA A 94 6.21 -4.75 -13.44
CA ALA A 94 4.77 -4.98 -13.44
C ALA A 94 4.42 -6.00 -12.36
N ILE A 95 3.59 -5.61 -11.40
CA ILE A 95 2.98 -6.52 -10.44
C ILE A 95 1.47 -6.54 -10.67
N GLU A 96 0.90 -7.73 -10.70
CA GLU A 96 -0.52 -7.97 -10.92
C GLU A 96 -1.08 -8.90 -9.85
N TRP A 97 -2.33 -8.68 -9.48
CA TRP A 97 -3.09 -9.54 -8.59
C TRP A 97 -4.58 -9.49 -8.96
N VAL A 98 -5.36 -10.39 -8.36
CA VAL A 98 -6.82 -10.32 -8.43
C VAL A 98 -7.35 -9.95 -7.06
N PRO A 99 -7.95 -8.76 -6.90
CA PRO A 99 -8.57 -8.35 -5.64
C PRO A 99 -9.73 -9.28 -5.26
N VAL A 100 -9.81 -9.62 -3.98
CA VAL A 100 -11.01 -10.24 -3.39
C VAL A 100 -12.07 -9.16 -3.23
N LEU A 101 -13.23 -9.33 -3.87
CA LEU A 101 -14.40 -8.46 -3.65
C LEU A 101 -15.13 -8.83 -2.37
N ASP A 102 -15.35 -10.13 -2.19
CA ASP A 102 -15.94 -10.72 -1.00
C ASP A 102 -15.52 -12.19 -0.90
N TRP A 103 -15.80 -12.85 0.21
CA TRP A 103 -15.49 -14.26 0.40
C TRP A 103 -16.50 -14.92 1.34
N GLY A 104 -16.60 -16.23 1.25
CA GLY A 104 -17.47 -17.00 2.12
C GLY A 104 -16.93 -18.39 2.37
N ARG A 105 -17.65 -19.15 3.20
CA ARG A 105 -17.37 -20.58 3.38
C ARG A 105 -18.49 -21.38 2.77
N TYR A 106 -18.17 -22.41 1.98
CA TYR A 106 -19.16 -23.35 1.49
C TYR A 106 -19.25 -24.55 2.43
N ARG A 107 -20.38 -25.24 2.38
CA ARG A 107 -20.59 -26.47 3.16
C ARG A 107 -19.76 -27.61 2.57
N LYS A 108 -18.83 -28.16 3.38
CA LYS A 108 -17.96 -29.28 2.97
C LYS A 108 -18.54 -30.68 3.19
N ARG A 109 -19.61 -30.80 3.98
CA ARG A 109 -20.22 -32.08 4.36
C ARG A 109 -21.73 -31.94 4.40
N ALA A 110 -22.42 -32.97 3.93
CA ALA A 110 -23.87 -33.03 3.98
C ALA A 110 -24.35 -32.86 5.41
N ASP A 111 -25.49 -32.20 5.58
CA ASP A 111 -26.14 -32.11 6.88
C ASP A 111 -26.72 -33.48 7.25
N SER A 112 -26.10 -34.16 8.21
CA SER A 112 -26.55 -35.48 8.68
C SER A 112 -27.87 -35.42 9.46
N THR A 113 -28.39 -34.22 9.74
CA THR A 113 -29.67 -34.01 10.44
C THR A 113 -30.80 -33.60 9.49
N ALA A 114 -30.49 -33.36 8.21
CA ALA A 114 -31.49 -33.03 7.21
C ALA A 114 -32.44 -34.22 6.97
N ALA A 115 -33.73 -33.91 6.84
CA ALA A 115 -34.77 -34.92 6.63
C ALA A 115 -34.65 -35.64 5.28
N ASP A 116 -34.08 -34.98 4.27
CA ASP A 116 -33.81 -35.54 2.95
C ASP A 116 -32.29 -35.66 2.72
N PRO A 117 -31.72 -36.88 2.73
CA PRO A 117 -30.30 -37.11 2.49
C PRO A 117 -29.83 -36.71 1.09
N VAL A 118 -30.70 -36.74 0.07
CA VAL A 118 -30.34 -36.36 -1.31
C VAL A 118 -30.23 -34.85 -1.40
N ALA A 119 -31.21 -34.12 -0.84
CA ALA A 119 -31.13 -32.66 -0.73
C ALA A 119 -29.90 -32.22 0.08
N ALA A 120 -29.59 -32.92 1.18
CA ALA A 120 -28.43 -32.64 2.02
C ALA A 120 -27.09 -32.86 1.31
N ALA A 121 -27.02 -33.83 0.39
CA ALA A 121 -25.84 -34.06 -0.44
C ALA A 121 -25.71 -33.01 -1.56
N SER A 122 -26.84 -32.61 -2.17
CA SER A 122 -26.86 -31.52 -3.18
C SER A 122 -26.54 -30.14 -2.60
N ALA A 123 -26.50 -30.01 -1.27
CA ALA A 123 -26.12 -28.78 -0.58
C ALA A 123 -24.60 -28.62 -0.42
N THR A 124 -23.78 -29.64 -0.75
CA THR A 124 -22.31 -29.54 -0.72
C THR A 124 -21.72 -29.36 -2.11
N VAL A 125 -20.60 -28.63 -2.20
CA VAL A 125 -19.89 -28.47 -3.48
C VAL A 125 -19.38 -29.81 -3.99
N ASP A 126 -19.77 -30.20 -5.20
CA ASP A 126 -19.24 -31.38 -5.89
C ASP A 126 -18.02 -31.00 -6.75
N PHE A 127 -16.88 -31.62 -6.46
CA PHE A 127 -15.64 -31.44 -7.21
C PHE A 127 -15.42 -32.53 -8.27
N SER A 128 -16.32 -33.52 -8.36
CA SER A 128 -16.25 -34.67 -9.26
C SER A 128 -17.21 -34.58 -10.46
N SER A 129 -18.22 -33.71 -10.39
CA SER A 129 -19.17 -33.45 -11.49
C SER A 129 -19.53 -31.97 -11.61
N LEU A 130 -20.35 -31.61 -12.61
CA LEU A 130 -20.86 -30.25 -12.76
C LEU A 130 -21.80 -29.92 -11.60
N ASP A 131 -21.51 -28.84 -10.90
CA ASP A 131 -22.33 -28.36 -9.80
C ASP A 131 -23.14 -27.14 -10.22
N SER A 132 -24.42 -27.11 -9.84
CA SER A 132 -25.36 -26.03 -10.15
C SER A 132 -25.79 -25.25 -8.92
N VAL A 133 -25.54 -25.77 -7.72
CA VAL A 133 -25.95 -25.13 -6.47
C VAL A 133 -25.16 -25.68 -5.28
N PHE A 134 -24.76 -24.81 -4.37
CA PHE A 134 -24.16 -25.23 -3.11
C PHE A 134 -24.55 -24.31 -1.95
N ASP A 135 -24.56 -24.84 -0.73
CA ASP A 135 -24.81 -24.06 0.48
C ASP A 135 -23.56 -23.28 0.89
N VAL A 136 -23.80 -22.05 1.33
CA VAL A 136 -22.84 -21.19 2.02
C VAL A 136 -23.06 -21.32 3.53
N LEU A 137 -22.01 -21.08 4.32
CA LEU A 137 -22.08 -20.96 5.77
C LEU A 137 -21.98 -19.48 6.11
N HIS A 138 -23.13 -18.84 6.32
CA HIS A 138 -23.21 -17.43 6.67
C HIS A 138 -24.21 -17.21 7.82
N PRO A 139 -23.87 -16.41 8.84
CA PRO A 139 -24.83 -16.02 9.85
C PRO A 139 -25.74 -14.91 9.31
N GLY A 140 -27.04 -15.17 9.19
CA GLY A 140 -28.02 -14.14 8.83
C GLY A 140 -28.32 -14.06 7.34
N ILE A 141 -28.63 -12.85 6.86
CA ILE A 141 -29.03 -12.61 5.46
C ILE A 141 -27.78 -12.51 4.60
N MET A 142 -27.71 -13.34 3.56
CA MET A 142 -26.63 -13.28 2.59
C MET A 142 -26.61 -11.93 1.85
N PRO A 143 -25.42 -11.32 1.66
CA PRO A 143 -25.28 -10.13 0.82
C PRO A 143 -25.74 -10.39 -0.63
N THR A 144 -26.12 -9.32 -1.32
CA THR A 144 -26.41 -9.40 -2.76
C THR A 144 -25.14 -9.73 -3.55
N MET A 145 -25.25 -10.66 -4.51
CA MET A 145 -24.15 -11.00 -5.40
C MET A 145 -23.71 -9.78 -6.22
N PRO A 146 -22.41 -9.39 -6.20
CA PRO A 146 -21.92 -8.30 -7.03
C PRO A 146 -22.11 -8.57 -8.52
N ALA A 147 -22.41 -7.54 -9.29
CA ALA A 147 -22.57 -7.66 -10.74
C ALA A 147 -21.24 -8.13 -11.40
N GLY A 148 -21.33 -9.14 -12.26
CA GLY A 148 -20.17 -9.73 -12.93
C GLY A 148 -19.26 -10.56 -12.03
N ALA A 149 -19.68 -10.86 -10.80
CA ALA A 149 -18.89 -11.69 -9.89
C ALA A 149 -18.61 -13.07 -10.51
N ARG A 150 -17.37 -13.51 -10.33
CA ARG A 150 -16.88 -14.86 -10.61
C ARG A 150 -16.44 -15.48 -9.29
N ILE A 151 -16.52 -16.79 -9.20
CA ILE A 151 -16.16 -17.51 -7.98
C ILE A 151 -14.83 -18.21 -8.18
N VAL A 152 -13.94 -18.06 -7.20
CA VAL A 152 -12.66 -18.77 -7.11
C VAL A 152 -12.68 -19.74 -5.94
N MET A 153 -12.30 -21.00 -6.19
CA MET A 153 -12.08 -22.01 -5.16
C MET A 153 -10.78 -22.78 -5.45
N GLY A 154 -10.04 -23.12 -4.39
CA GLY A 154 -8.89 -24.02 -4.50
C GLY A 154 -7.73 -23.50 -5.37
N ASN A 155 -7.60 -22.18 -5.59
CA ASN A 155 -6.45 -21.62 -6.29
C ASN A 155 -5.18 -21.84 -5.45
N THR A 156 -4.32 -22.74 -5.92
CA THR A 156 -3.15 -23.24 -5.19
C THR A 156 -1.97 -23.43 -6.14
N ALA A 157 -0.76 -23.57 -5.60
CA ALA A 157 0.44 -23.86 -6.38
C ALA A 157 0.30 -25.15 -7.23
N SER A 158 -0.36 -26.20 -6.71
CA SER A 158 -0.56 -27.44 -7.46
C SER A 158 -1.52 -27.27 -8.63
N MET A 159 -2.59 -26.48 -8.48
CA MET A 159 -3.48 -26.15 -9.58
C MET A 159 -2.78 -25.29 -10.63
N ALA A 160 -1.93 -24.36 -10.21
CA ALA A 160 -1.10 -23.59 -11.13
C ALA A 160 -0.13 -24.49 -11.92
N ALA A 161 0.53 -25.45 -11.27
CA ALA A 161 1.39 -26.43 -11.92
C ALA A 161 0.62 -27.36 -12.88
N ALA A 162 -0.66 -27.62 -12.61
CA ALA A 162 -1.56 -28.35 -13.48
C ALA A 162 -2.13 -27.51 -14.66
N GLY A 163 -1.73 -26.24 -14.76
CA GLY A 163 -2.18 -25.33 -15.83
C GLY A 163 -3.55 -24.70 -15.59
N ILE A 164 -4.15 -24.90 -14.41
CA ILE A 164 -5.48 -24.41 -14.01
C ILE A 164 -5.32 -23.30 -12.96
N ASN A 165 -4.54 -22.28 -13.28
CA ASN A 165 -4.42 -21.12 -12.40
C ASN A 165 -5.53 -20.10 -12.68
N LEU A 166 -5.70 -19.15 -11.78
CA LEU A 166 -6.71 -18.10 -11.88
C LEU A 166 -6.67 -17.27 -13.18
N TYR A 167 -5.49 -17.12 -13.81
CA TYR A 167 -5.30 -16.37 -15.06
C TYR A 167 -5.37 -17.24 -16.32
N GLY A 168 -5.44 -18.57 -16.18
CA GLY A 168 -5.39 -19.54 -17.27
C GLY A 168 -6.75 -19.83 -17.91
N GLY A 169 -6.70 -20.54 -19.04
CA GLY A 169 -7.89 -21.14 -19.66
C GLY A 169 -8.28 -22.46 -19.00
N LEU A 170 -9.43 -23.02 -19.40
CA LEU A 170 -9.94 -24.28 -18.87
C LEU A 170 -8.90 -25.40 -18.95
N GLY A 171 -8.80 -26.21 -17.89
CA GLY A 171 -7.83 -27.30 -17.82
C GLY A 171 -8.05 -28.34 -18.90
N THR A 172 -6.97 -28.77 -19.56
CA THR A 172 -7.00 -29.75 -20.65
C THR A 172 -6.40 -31.13 -20.27
N GLY A 173 -6.16 -31.41 -18.97
CA GLY A 173 -5.20 -32.44 -18.55
C GLY A 173 -5.69 -33.50 -17.54
N ALA A 174 -5.02 -34.66 -17.54
CA ALA A 174 -5.39 -35.95 -16.91
C ALA A 174 -5.44 -36.01 -15.36
N LEU A 175 -5.03 -34.97 -14.63
CA LEU A 175 -4.97 -34.95 -13.16
C LEU A 175 -6.19 -34.30 -12.50
N VAL A 176 -7.08 -33.74 -13.30
CA VAL A 176 -8.23 -32.92 -12.90
C VAL A 176 -9.34 -33.16 -13.91
N PRO A 177 -10.62 -33.20 -13.49
CA PRO A 177 -11.72 -33.50 -14.40
C PRO A 177 -11.72 -32.55 -15.61
N ALA A 178 -11.90 -33.09 -16.81
CA ALA A 178 -11.87 -32.30 -18.04
C ALA A 178 -12.94 -31.20 -18.00
N GLY A 179 -12.56 -29.96 -18.27
CA GLY A 179 -13.47 -28.81 -18.20
C GLY A 179 -13.65 -28.19 -16.81
N SER A 180 -13.05 -28.76 -15.76
CA SER A 180 -13.01 -28.13 -14.43
C SER A 180 -11.99 -26.99 -14.38
N HIS A 181 -12.22 -26.02 -13.49
CA HIS A 181 -11.27 -24.91 -13.28
C HIS A 181 -11.32 -24.34 -11.86
N VAL A 182 -10.32 -23.56 -11.44
CA VAL A 182 -10.29 -22.90 -10.10
C VAL A 182 -11.16 -21.65 -10.03
N ILE A 183 -11.53 -21.08 -11.17
CA ILE A 183 -12.37 -19.89 -11.31
C ILE A 183 -13.45 -20.14 -12.35
N THR A 184 -14.69 -19.72 -12.08
CA THR A 184 -15.81 -19.81 -13.02
C THR A 184 -15.51 -18.97 -14.29
N PRO A 185 -15.89 -19.41 -15.50
CA PRO A 185 -15.79 -18.58 -16.70
C PRO A 185 -16.83 -17.43 -16.66
N THR A 186 -16.66 -16.42 -17.51
CA THR A 186 -17.59 -15.28 -17.61
C THR A 186 -19.00 -15.68 -18.08
N SER A 187 -19.15 -16.85 -18.69
CA SER A 187 -20.44 -17.40 -19.10
C SER A 187 -21.25 -17.99 -17.94
N VAL A 188 -20.63 -18.24 -16.78
CA VAL A 188 -21.28 -18.75 -15.58
C VAL A 188 -21.66 -17.58 -14.69
N SER A 189 -22.96 -17.39 -14.49
CA SER A 189 -23.51 -16.37 -13.61
C SER A 189 -23.82 -16.99 -12.25
N PRO A 190 -23.08 -16.61 -11.19
CA PRO A 190 -23.46 -16.97 -9.84
C PRO A 190 -24.63 -16.08 -9.37
N ALA A 191 -25.56 -16.66 -8.61
CA ALA A 191 -26.62 -15.92 -7.94
C ALA A 191 -26.80 -16.43 -6.52
N VAL A 192 -27.31 -15.57 -5.63
CA VAL A 192 -27.59 -15.92 -4.24
C VAL A 192 -29.09 -16.02 -4.05
N SER A 193 -29.53 -17.11 -3.41
CA SER A 193 -30.90 -17.28 -2.92
C SER A 193 -30.87 -17.92 -1.55
N SER A 194 -31.42 -17.22 -0.54
CA SER A 194 -31.33 -17.64 0.86
C SER A 194 -29.87 -17.88 1.27
N ASN A 195 -29.49 -19.12 1.60
CA ASN A 195 -28.15 -19.52 1.99
C ASN A 195 -27.43 -20.36 0.92
N GLN A 196 -27.87 -20.26 -0.34
CA GLN A 196 -27.34 -21.00 -1.47
C GLN A 196 -26.76 -20.06 -2.52
N ILE A 197 -25.70 -20.54 -3.17
CA ILE A 197 -25.19 -19.98 -4.42
C ILE A 197 -25.58 -20.93 -5.53
N THR A 198 -26.27 -20.42 -6.55
CA THR A 198 -26.54 -21.15 -7.80
C THR A 198 -25.54 -20.75 -8.88
N LEU A 199 -25.20 -21.68 -9.78
CA LEU A 199 -24.29 -21.49 -10.92
C LEU A 199 -25.06 -21.79 -12.21
N THR A 200 -25.21 -20.79 -13.07
CA THR A 200 -25.92 -20.94 -14.36
C THR A 200 -25.03 -20.50 -15.52
N PRO A 201 -24.62 -21.42 -16.44
CA PRO A 201 -24.79 -22.87 -16.36
C PRO A 201 -23.98 -23.49 -15.22
N ALA A 202 -24.23 -24.78 -14.95
CA ALA A 202 -23.48 -25.55 -13.96
C ALA A 202 -21.97 -25.57 -14.27
N PHE A 203 -21.15 -25.65 -13.23
CA PHE A 203 -19.70 -25.56 -13.33
C PHE A 203 -19.02 -26.48 -12.31
N GLN A 204 -17.91 -27.09 -12.70
CA GLN A 204 -17.12 -27.95 -11.83
C GLN A 204 -15.85 -27.24 -11.38
N PHE A 205 -15.69 -27.05 -10.08
CA PHE A 205 -14.42 -26.60 -9.51
C PHE A 205 -13.39 -27.73 -9.53
N ALA A 206 -12.16 -27.42 -9.92
CA ALA A 206 -11.09 -28.42 -10.02
C ALA A 206 -10.61 -28.91 -8.64
N LEU A 207 -10.72 -28.07 -7.60
CA LEU A 207 -10.24 -28.37 -6.26
C LEU A 207 -11.02 -27.58 -5.20
N GLY A 208 -11.34 -28.25 -4.10
CA GLY A 208 -11.90 -27.62 -2.91
C GLY A 208 -10.86 -26.94 -2.03
N SER A 209 -11.25 -25.85 -1.39
CA SER A 209 -10.44 -25.21 -0.35
C SER A 209 -10.31 -26.12 0.89
N ALA A 210 -9.09 -26.21 1.44
CA ALA A 210 -8.85 -26.92 2.70
C ALA A 210 -9.68 -26.32 3.85
N ALA A 211 -9.82 -24.99 3.87
CA ALA A 211 -10.64 -24.25 4.84
C ALA A 211 -12.13 -24.14 4.44
N GLY A 212 -12.51 -24.64 3.26
CA GLY A 212 -13.87 -24.53 2.73
C GLY A 212 -14.23 -23.12 2.31
N ARG A 213 -13.26 -22.30 1.89
CA ARG A 213 -13.49 -20.93 1.44
C ARG A 213 -13.73 -20.85 -0.07
N PHE A 214 -14.49 -19.84 -0.47
CA PHE A 214 -14.55 -19.35 -1.85
C PHE A 214 -14.37 -17.83 -1.85
N TYR A 215 -13.88 -17.28 -2.96
CA TYR A 215 -13.67 -15.85 -3.13
C TYR A 215 -14.50 -15.35 -4.32
N LEU A 216 -15.14 -14.20 -4.16
CA LEU A 216 -15.78 -13.46 -5.23
C LEU A 216 -14.75 -12.50 -5.84
N VAL A 217 -14.65 -12.51 -7.16
CA VAL A 217 -13.73 -11.68 -7.94
C VAL A 217 -14.45 -11.14 -9.16
N ASN A 218 -13.87 -10.17 -9.84
CA ASN A 218 -14.43 -9.68 -11.11
C ASN A 218 -13.32 -9.40 -12.12
N ASN A 219 -12.35 -8.57 -11.71
CA ASN A 219 -11.28 -8.06 -12.57
C ASN A 219 -9.91 -8.26 -11.93
N ALA A 220 -8.85 -8.07 -12.72
CA ALA A 220 -7.49 -7.97 -12.25
C ALA A 220 -7.09 -6.50 -12.00
N ALA A 221 -6.06 -6.32 -11.18
CA ALA A 221 -5.45 -5.03 -10.91
C ALA A 221 -3.93 -5.15 -11.00
N SER A 222 -3.25 -4.07 -11.37
CA SER A 222 -1.79 -4.04 -11.46
C SER A 222 -1.20 -2.71 -11.01
N TYR A 223 0.06 -2.77 -10.57
CA TYR A 223 0.93 -1.61 -10.51
C TYR A 223 1.99 -1.75 -11.59
N LEU A 224 2.09 -0.71 -12.43
CA LEU A 224 3.13 -0.62 -13.45
C LEU A 224 4.07 0.51 -13.08
N CYS A 225 5.34 0.17 -13.01
CA CYS A 225 6.41 1.13 -12.88
C CYS A 225 7.00 1.44 -14.26
N SER A 226 6.72 2.63 -14.76
CA SER A 226 7.14 3.07 -16.10
C SER A 226 7.11 4.59 -16.19
N GLY A 227 7.95 5.15 -17.07
CA GLY A 227 7.94 6.58 -17.37
C GLY A 227 8.20 7.49 -16.17
N GLY A 228 8.99 7.04 -15.19
CA GLY A 228 9.29 7.82 -13.99
C GLY A 228 8.19 7.81 -12.92
N SER A 229 7.23 6.88 -13.02
CA SER A 229 6.11 6.79 -12.09
C SER A 229 5.74 5.34 -11.76
N ILE A 230 5.04 5.16 -10.65
CA ILE A 230 4.24 3.95 -10.37
C ILE A 230 2.77 4.34 -10.52
N THR A 231 2.07 3.65 -11.41
CA THR A 231 0.64 3.86 -11.69
C THR A 231 -0.14 2.59 -11.38
N ARG A 232 -1.25 2.72 -10.66
CA ARG A 232 -2.22 1.66 -10.41
C ARG A 232 -3.17 1.56 -11.60
N TYR A 233 -3.43 0.35 -12.07
CA TYR A 233 -4.45 0.03 -13.07
C TYR A 233 -5.45 -0.96 -12.49
N ASP A 234 -6.73 -0.79 -12.79
CA ASP A 234 -7.82 -1.60 -12.22
C ASP A 234 -8.97 -1.79 -13.22
N GLY A 235 -9.76 -2.83 -13.00
CA GLY A 235 -11.01 -3.07 -13.72
C GLY A 235 -10.84 -3.72 -15.09
N TYR A 236 -9.68 -4.31 -15.38
CA TYR A 236 -9.45 -5.02 -16.63
C TYR A 236 -9.59 -6.53 -16.48
N THR A 237 -9.81 -7.20 -17.60
CA THR A 237 -10.11 -8.64 -17.64
C THR A 237 -8.96 -9.49 -17.10
N ILE A 238 -9.31 -10.48 -16.27
CA ILE A 238 -8.38 -11.53 -15.85
C ILE A 238 -7.97 -12.35 -17.08
N GLN A 239 -6.68 -12.35 -17.40
CA GLN A 239 -6.16 -12.95 -18.64
C GLN A 239 -4.79 -13.61 -18.45
N SER A 240 -4.45 -14.57 -19.32
CA SER A 240 -3.23 -15.37 -19.19
C SER A 240 -1.96 -14.53 -19.36
N ALA A 241 -1.93 -13.67 -20.38
CA ALA A 241 -0.81 -12.76 -20.61
C ALA A 241 -0.87 -11.58 -19.62
N GLN A 242 0.10 -11.52 -18.70
CA GLN A 242 0.22 -10.41 -17.76
C GLN A 242 0.49 -9.09 -18.52
N PRO A 243 -0.32 -8.04 -18.32
CA PRO A 243 -0.01 -6.74 -18.88
C PRO A 243 1.27 -6.16 -18.29
N THR A 244 2.15 -5.66 -19.16
CA THR A 244 3.38 -4.91 -18.81
C THR A 244 3.30 -3.44 -19.23
N SER A 245 2.14 -3.03 -19.75
CA SER A 245 1.76 -1.66 -20.10
C SER A 245 0.30 -1.44 -19.75
N ALA A 246 -0.18 -0.20 -19.82
CA ALA A 246 -1.55 0.19 -19.48
C ALA A 246 -2.58 -0.77 -20.11
N PRO A 247 -3.31 -1.57 -19.31
CA PRO A 247 -4.28 -2.53 -19.86
C PRO A 247 -5.45 -1.81 -20.54
N SER A 248 -5.92 -2.34 -21.68
CA SER A 248 -7.06 -1.78 -22.40
C SER A 248 -8.33 -1.80 -21.53
N GLY A 249 -9.06 -0.68 -21.47
CA GLY A 249 -10.30 -0.57 -20.70
C GLY A 249 -10.11 -0.48 -19.19
N SER A 250 -8.87 -0.47 -18.70
CA SER A 250 -8.58 -0.23 -17.30
C SER A 250 -8.80 1.23 -16.90
N SER A 251 -9.18 1.42 -15.65
CA SER A 251 -9.02 2.70 -14.96
C SER A 251 -7.58 2.83 -14.45
N SER A 252 -7.07 4.06 -14.35
CA SER A 252 -5.71 4.32 -13.88
C SER A 252 -5.66 5.41 -12.82
N ALA A 253 -4.77 5.26 -11.84
CA ALA A 253 -4.45 6.27 -10.84
C ALA A 253 -2.95 6.34 -10.60
N LEU A 254 -2.36 7.54 -10.69
CA LEU A 254 -0.98 7.78 -10.33
C LEU A 254 -0.79 7.54 -8.83
N LEU A 255 0.13 6.64 -8.45
CA LEU A 255 0.45 6.37 -7.06
C LEU A 255 1.64 7.20 -6.59
N LEU A 256 2.70 7.23 -7.40
CA LEU A 256 3.96 7.86 -7.07
C LEU A 256 4.66 8.36 -8.33
N ASP A 257 5.14 9.59 -8.31
CA ASP A 257 5.97 10.20 -9.34
C ASP A 257 7.44 10.32 -8.89
N GLY A 258 8.30 10.85 -9.76
CA GLY A 258 9.73 11.02 -9.46
C GLY A 258 10.49 9.69 -9.28
N VAL A 259 9.94 8.58 -9.76
CA VAL A 259 10.52 7.24 -9.59
C VAL A 259 11.72 7.08 -10.53
N ALA A 260 12.91 7.06 -9.95
CA ALA A 260 14.16 6.83 -10.70
C ALA A 260 14.36 5.35 -11.04
N SER A 261 14.01 4.46 -10.10
CA SER A 261 14.03 3.02 -10.31
C SER A 261 13.05 2.32 -9.39
N CYS A 262 12.65 1.12 -9.78
CA CYS A 262 11.70 0.29 -9.04
C CYS A 262 11.97 -1.18 -9.35
N GLN A 263 11.71 -2.02 -8.36
CA GLN A 263 11.81 -3.46 -8.51
C GLN A 263 10.77 -4.12 -7.62
N PHE A 264 9.92 -4.93 -8.25
CA PHE A 264 9.00 -5.84 -7.60
C PHE A 264 9.55 -7.25 -7.69
N GLY A 265 9.37 -8.02 -6.62
CA GLY A 265 9.65 -9.44 -6.57
C GLY A 265 8.59 -10.15 -5.78
N TYR A 266 8.19 -11.34 -6.22
CA TYR A 266 7.25 -12.18 -5.48
C TYR A 266 7.70 -13.63 -5.53
N THR A 267 7.72 -14.27 -4.36
CA THR A 267 8.06 -15.68 -4.22
C THR A 267 7.07 -16.33 -3.25
N ALA A 268 6.44 -17.43 -3.65
CA ALA A 268 5.72 -18.27 -2.70
C ALA A 268 6.73 -18.97 -1.77
N ILE A 269 6.59 -18.79 -0.46
CA ILE A 269 7.48 -19.41 0.53
C ILE A 269 7.00 -20.84 0.81
N ASP A 270 5.69 -21.00 1.00
CA ASP A 270 5.04 -22.28 1.24
C ASP A 270 3.60 -22.32 0.69
N ALA A 271 2.81 -23.29 1.16
CA ALA A 271 1.40 -23.46 0.80
C ALA A 271 0.47 -22.33 1.32
N THR A 272 0.92 -21.56 2.31
CA THR A 272 0.11 -20.63 3.11
C THR A 272 0.57 -19.18 2.94
N PHE A 273 1.84 -18.94 2.63
CA PHE A 273 2.44 -17.61 2.55
C PHE A 273 3.34 -17.42 1.34
N GLY A 274 3.31 -16.20 0.80
CA GLY A 274 4.31 -15.68 -0.13
C GLY A 274 4.97 -14.43 0.43
N MET A 275 6.13 -14.07 -0.12
CA MET A 275 6.83 -12.83 0.19
C MET A 275 6.91 -11.96 -1.05
N LEU A 276 6.37 -10.76 -0.91
CA LEU A 276 6.48 -9.65 -1.85
C LEU A 276 7.60 -8.74 -1.39
N THR A 277 8.53 -8.42 -2.27
CA THR A 277 9.56 -7.39 -2.05
C THR A 277 9.33 -6.24 -3.02
N ILE A 278 9.28 -5.03 -2.48
CA ILE A 278 9.16 -3.78 -3.24
C ILE A 278 10.38 -2.95 -2.92
N THR A 279 11.15 -2.58 -3.94
CA THR A 279 12.22 -1.59 -3.86
C THR A 279 11.86 -0.43 -4.77
N VAL A 280 11.87 0.80 -4.25
CA VAL A 280 11.59 2.02 -5.00
C VAL A 280 12.65 3.06 -4.67
N GLN A 281 13.21 3.66 -5.71
CA GLN A 281 14.06 4.83 -5.62
C GLN A 281 13.33 6.03 -6.20
N VAL A 282 13.17 7.08 -5.40
CA VAL A 282 12.58 8.35 -5.84
C VAL A 282 13.67 9.41 -5.86
N THR A 283 13.65 10.27 -6.88
CA THR A 283 14.56 11.40 -7.00
C THR A 283 13.78 12.70 -7.23
N ASP A 284 14.08 13.71 -6.43
CA ASP A 284 13.59 15.07 -6.63
C ASP A 284 14.75 16.06 -6.47
N SER A 285 14.91 16.93 -7.48
CA SER A 285 15.80 18.09 -7.40
C SER A 285 17.24 17.73 -6.99
N GLY A 286 17.75 16.60 -7.48
CA GLY A 286 19.11 16.10 -7.22
C GLY A 286 19.26 15.24 -5.96
N GLU A 287 18.21 15.08 -5.15
CA GLU A 287 18.21 14.23 -3.97
C GLU A 287 17.50 12.90 -4.27
N SER A 288 18.10 11.78 -3.88
CA SER A 288 17.53 10.44 -4.09
C SER A 288 17.36 9.69 -2.78
N VAL A 289 16.23 8.98 -2.65
CA VAL A 289 15.92 8.09 -1.53
C VAL A 289 15.53 6.73 -2.08
N THR A 290 16.07 5.66 -1.50
CA THR A 290 15.67 4.28 -1.81
C THR A 290 15.00 3.65 -0.60
N LEU A 291 13.81 3.11 -0.80
CA LEU A 291 13.09 2.31 0.20
C LEU A 291 12.91 0.88 -0.31
N THR A 292 13.14 -0.08 0.57
CA THR A 292 12.87 -1.50 0.32
C THR A 292 11.95 -2.03 1.42
N ARG A 293 10.91 -2.76 1.03
CA ARG A 293 9.97 -3.39 1.97
C ARG A 293 9.64 -4.81 1.56
N SER A 294 9.68 -5.72 2.52
CA SER A 294 9.18 -7.08 2.38
C SER A 294 7.82 -7.20 3.07
N ILE A 295 6.87 -7.82 2.39
CA ILE A 295 5.47 -7.95 2.80
C ILE A 295 5.08 -9.42 2.65
N THR A 296 4.57 -10.01 3.73
CA THR A 296 3.99 -11.34 3.68
C THR A 296 2.58 -11.28 3.08
N ILE A 297 2.29 -12.17 2.13
CA ILE A 297 1.01 -12.33 1.44
C ILE A 297 0.42 -13.69 1.83
N GLU A 298 -0.87 -13.74 2.18
CA GLU A 298 -1.56 -14.99 2.48
C GLU A 298 -1.94 -15.72 1.18
N ASN A 299 -1.50 -16.97 1.07
CA ASN A 299 -1.77 -17.91 -0.01
C ASN A 299 -2.71 -19.06 0.43
N ARG A 300 -3.37 -18.91 1.58
CA ARG A 300 -4.28 -19.91 2.10
C ARG A 300 -5.62 -19.88 1.37
N SER A 301 -5.78 -20.77 0.39
CA SER A 301 -7.08 -21.04 -0.26
C SER A 301 -8.10 -21.58 0.73
#